data_AF-A0A937NJ90-F1
#
_entry.id   AF-A0A937NJ90-F1
#
_cell.length_a   1.000
_cell.length_b   1.000
_cell.length_c   1.000
_cell.angle_alpha   90.00
_cell.angle_beta   90.00
_cell.angle_gamma   90.00
#
_symmetry.space_group_name_H-M   'P 1'
#
loop_
_entity.id
_entity.type
_entity.pdbx_description
1 polymer ?
#
loop_
_entity_poly.entity_id
_entity_poly.type
_entity_poly.pdbx_seq_one_letter_code
_entity_poly.pdbx_strand_id
1 'polypeptide(L)'
;MFGKEKTRASRMAPISKIETIIGPNAHFRGDVQSDGGIRIDGIFEGSVDIAGNLVIGEGAKVIASIKANNISISGAVKGNVAGNRVEILETGRVWGDLVINSLLLNEGAYLRGQTMMHGDIEPPMIEAPKSRPAVEPASATIVDVEPVTKTGK
;
A
#
# COMPACT_ATOMS: atom_id res chain seq x y z
N MET A 1 3.55 42.30 -17.56
CA MET A 1 2.43 41.40 -17.92
C MET A 1 2.89 39.96 -17.80
N PHE A 2 2.29 39.23 -16.87
CA PHE A 2 2.06 37.78 -16.79
C PHE A 2 2.61 36.96 -17.98
N GLY A 3 3.54 36.02 -17.82
CA GLY A 3 3.36 34.77 -17.07
C GLY A 3 3.02 33.65 -18.06
N LYS A 4 4.02 33.01 -18.69
CA LYS A 4 3.82 31.78 -19.47
C LYS A 4 4.24 30.59 -18.62
N GLU A 5 3.28 30.09 -17.85
CA GLU A 5 3.38 28.85 -17.08
C GLU A 5 3.42 27.67 -18.07
N LYS A 6 4.54 26.96 -18.06
CA LYS A 6 4.78 25.79 -18.90
C LYS A 6 4.09 24.60 -18.24
N THR A 7 2.86 24.32 -18.63
CA THR A 7 2.07 23.17 -18.19
C THR A 7 2.91 21.89 -18.32
N ARG A 8 3.25 21.31 -17.17
CA ARG A 8 3.84 19.97 -17.06
C ARG A 8 2.80 18.96 -17.53
N ALA A 9 2.84 18.60 -18.80
CA ALA A 9 2.12 17.43 -19.29
C ALA A 9 2.67 16.21 -18.56
N SER A 10 1.81 15.59 -17.74
CA SER A 10 2.09 14.32 -17.07
C SER A 10 2.46 13.29 -18.13
N ARG A 11 3.72 12.90 -18.17
CA ARG A 11 4.22 11.81 -19.02
C ARG A 11 3.77 10.51 -18.35
N MET A 12 2.51 10.13 -18.57
CA MET A 12 2.03 8.79 -18.26
C MET A 12 2.99 7.82 -18.96
N ALA A 13 3.73 7.03 -18.18
CA ALA A 13 4.50 5.93 -18.73
C ALA A 13 3.53 5.04 -19.53
N PRO A 14 3.92 4.57 -20.73
CA PRO A 14 3.06 3.69 -21.51
C PRO A 14 2.69 2.50 -20.64
N ILE A 15 1.39 2.22 -20.53
CA ILE A 15 0.89 0.95 -20.00
C ILE A 15 1.54 -0.11 -20.89
N SER A 16 2.57 -0.79 -20.39
CA SER A 16 3.31 -1.77 -21.18
C SER A 16 2.32 -2.83 -21.65
N LYS A 17 2.30 -3.02 -22.97
CA LYS A 17 1.42 -3.97 -23.64
C LYS A 17 1.73 -5.36 -23.07
N ILE A 18 0.71 -6.15 -22.77
CA ILE A 18 0.89 -7.58 -22.48
C ILE A 18 1.25 -8.23 -23.82
N GLU A 19 2.44 -8.82 -23.89
CA GLU A 19 2.97 -9.40 -25.13
C GLU A 19 2.84 -10.92 -25.14
N THR A 20 2.92 -11.54 -23.97
CA THR A 20 2.85 -13.00 -23.81
C THR A 20 1.67 -13.41 -22.93
N ILE A 21 0.96 -14.47 -23.34
CA ILE A 21 -0.16 -15.03 -22.59
C ILE A 21 0.05 -16.55 -22.44
N ILE A 22 0.07 -17.03 -21.19
CA ILE A 22 -0.02 -18.44 -20.86
C ILE A 22 -1.49 -18.75 -20.60
N GLY A 23 -2.13 -19.43 -21.55
CA GLY A 23 -3.57 -19.65 -21.55
C GLY A 23 -4.07 -20.57 -20.41
N PRO A 24 -5.39 -20.61 -20.18
CA PRO A 24 -6.00 -21.30 -19.03
C PRO A 24 -5.80 -22.82 -19.01
N ASN A 25 -5.59 -23.44 -20.18
CA ASN A 25 -5.36 -24.88 -20.31
C ASN A 25 -3.87 -25.24 -20.41
N ALA A 26 -2.97 -24.26 -20.26
CA ALA A 26 -1.53 -24.49 -20.29
C ALA A 26 -1.03 -24.87 -18.89
N HIS A 27 -0.16 -25.88 -18.86
CA HIS A 27 0.64 -26.24 -17.70
C HIS A 27 2.09 -25.97 -18.05
N PHE A 28 2.69 -24.97 -17.41
CA PHE A 28 4.07 -24.60 -17.62
C PHE A 28 4.89 -24.95 -16.37
N ARG A 29 6.05 -25.60 -16.57
CA ARG A 29 7.03 -25.84 -15.52
C ARG A 29 8.42 -25.42 -15.98
N GLY A 30 9.06 -24.54 -15.23
CA GLY A 30 10.40 -24.03 -15.52
C GLY A 30 10.52 -22.54 -15.20
N ASP A 31 11.47 -21.90 -15.86
CA ASP A 31 11.80 -20.50 -15.64
C ASP A 31 11.34 -19.64 -16.83
N VAL A 32 10.79 -18.46 -16.54
CA VAL A 32 10.40 -17.48 -17.56
C VAL A 32 11.10 -16.16 -17.30
N GLN A 33 11.71 -15.63 -18.36
CA GLN A 33 12.34 -14.32 -18.38
C GLN A 33 11.75 -13.48 -19.52
N SER A 34 11.40 -12.22 -19.25
CA SER A 34 10.91 -11.31 -20.29
C SER A 34 11.10 -9.85 -19.92
N ASP A 35 11.42 -9.02 -20.92
CA ASP A 35 11.39 -7.56 -20.79
C ASP A 35 9.97 -7.00 -20.98
N GLY A 36 9.08 -7.78 -21.60
CA GLY A 36 7.70 -7.42 -21.90
C GLY A 36 6.71 -7.82 -20.81
N GLY A 37 5.43 -7.50 -21.00
CA GLY A 37 4.37 -7.92 -20.08
C GLY A 37 3.93 -9.37 -20.31
N ILE A 38 3.66 -10.11 -19.23
CA ILE A 38 3.14 -11.48 -19.28
C ILE A 38 1.80 -11.57 -18.54
N ARG A 39 0.87 -12.34 -19.11
CA ARG A 39 -0.35 -12.79 -18.44
C ARG A 39 -0.34 -14.30 -18.27
N ILE A 40 -0.71 -14.78 -17.09
CA ILE A 40 -0.83 -16.19 -16.76
C ILE A 40 -2.28 -16.45 -16.34
N ASP A 41 -3.00 -17.26 -17.12
CA ASP A 41 -4.36 -17.69 -16.81
C ASP A 41 -4.42 -19.20 -16.44
N GLY A 42 -3.33 -19.96 -16.63
CA GLY A 42 -3.24 -21.41 -16.40
C GLY A 42 -2.46 -21.83 -15.15
N ILE A 43 -1.80 -23.00 -15.22
CA ILE A 43 -0.95 -23.53 -14.14
C ILE A 43 0.52 -23.24 -14.43
N PHE A 44 1.22 -22.65 -13.47
CA PHE A 44 2.63 -22.30 -13.59
C PHE A 44 3.41 -22.75 -12.36
N GLU A 45 4.53 -23.44 -12.57
CA GLU A 45 5.45 -23.87 -11.53
C GLU A 45 6.90 -23.49 -11.88
N GLY A 46 7.61 -22.78 -10.98
CA GLY A 46 9.04 -22.47 -11.17
C GLY A 46 9.43 -21.04 -10.79
N SER A 47 10.07 -20.30 -11.69
CA SER A 47 10.46 -18.91 -11.44
C SER A 47 10.03 -17.96 -12.56
N VAL A 48 9.74 -16.71 -12.17
CA VAL A 48 9.29 -15.66 -13.08
C VAL A 48 10.15 -14.42 -12.82
N ASP A 49 10.88 -13.95 -13.82
CA ASP A 49 11.64 -12.69 -13.77
C ASP A 49 11.25 -11.81 -14.97
N ILE A 50 10.47 -10.76 -14.71
CA ILE A 50 9.88 -9.92 -15.74
C ILE A 50 10.21 -8.45 -15.48
N ALA A 51 10.85 -7.76 -16.41
CA ALA A 51 11.08 -6.32 -16.27
C ALA A 51 9.78 -5.49 -16.41
N GLY A 52 8.79 -6.03 -17.11
CA GLY A 52 7.48 -5.44 -17.35
C GLY A 52 6.40 -5.77 -16.31
N ASN A 53 5.16 -5.87 -16.79
CA ASN A 53 3.98 -6.14 -15.97
C ASN A 53 3.67 -7.64 -15.95
N LEU A 54 3.26 -8.16 -14.80
CA LEU A 54 2.75 -9.52 -14.64
C LEU A 54 1.28 -9.49 -14.22
N VAL A 55 0.44 -10.22 -14.96
CA VAL A 55 -0.97 -10.42 -14.62
C VAL A 55 -1.22 -11.89 -14.33
N ILE A 56 -1.77 -12.18 -13.16
CA ILE A 56 -2.20 -13.52 -12.75
C ILE A 56 -3.73 -13.52 -12.75
N GLY A 57 -4.32 -14.19 -13.75
CA GLY A 57 -5.78 -14.23 -13.93
C GLY A 57 -6.50 -15.04 -12.85
N GLU A 58 -7.82 -14.87 -12.77
CA GLU A 58 -8.69 -15.45 -11.73
C GLU A 58 -8.58 -16.98 -11.62
N GLY A 59 -8.49 -17.68 -12.74
CA GLY A 59 -8.36 -19.14 -12.78
C GLY A 59 -6.94 -19.66 -12.57
N ALA A 60 -5.95 -18.78 -12.53
CA ALA A 60 -4.55 -19.17 -12.54
C ALA A 60 -4.11 -19.76 -11.19
N LYS A 61 -3.24 -20.77 -11.25
CA LYS A 61 -2.58 -21.38 -10.08
C LYS A 61 -1.08 -21.34 -10.28
N VAL A 62 -0.41 -20.50 -9.51
CA VAL A 62 1.02 -20.21 -9.67
C VAL A 62 1.76 -20.65 -8.41
N ILE A 63 2.73 -21.54 -8.55
CA ILE A 63 3.66 -21.94 -7.50
C ILE A 63 5.06 -21.50 -7.94
N ALA A 64 5.45 -20.28 -7.59
CA ALA A 64 6.68 -19.71 -8.12
C ALA A 64 7.31 -18.65 -7.21
N SER A 65 8.61 -18.43 -7.41
CA SER A 65 9.26 -17.19 -6.99
C SER A 65 9.09 -16.16 -8.09
N ILE A 66 8.45 -15.04 -7.78
CA ILE A 66 8.03 -14.04 -8.75
C ILE A 66 8.82 -12.75 -8.53
N LYS A 67 9.42 -12.23 -9.59
CA LYS A 67 10.00 -10.90 -9.64
C LYS A 67 9.44 -10.16 -10.85
N ALA A 68 8.73 -9.07 -10.61
CA ALA A 68 8.29 -8.19 -11.70
C ALA A 68 8.08 -6.74 -11.27
N ASN A 69 7.96 -5.81 -12.21
CA ASN A 69 7.81 -4.39 -11.87
C ASN A 69 6.41 -4.09 -11.29
N ASN A 70 5.35 -4.36 -12.07
CA ASN A 70 3.97 -4.23 -11.61
C ASN A 70 3.26 -5.57 -11.68
N ILE A 71 2.62 -5.99 -10.59
CA ILE A 71 2.02 -7.31 -10.47
C ILE A 71 0.55 -7.16 -10.08
N SER A 72 -0.34 -7.76 -10.87
CA SER A 72 -1.77 -7.82 -10.58
C SER A 72 -2.20 -9.27 -10.38
N ILE A 73 -2.83 -9.57 -9.25
CA ILE A 73 -3.14 -10.93 -8.81
C ILE A 73 -4.65 -11.07 -8.57
N SER A 74 -5.32 -11.81 -9.44
CA SER A 74 -6.69 -12.29 -9.25
C SER A 74 -6.75 -13.80 -8.97
N GLY A 75 -5.67 -14.55 -9.25
CA GLY A 75 -5.61 -16.00 -9.05
C GLY A 75 -4.99 -16.42 -7.71
N ALA A 76 -4.59 -17.69 -7.65
CA ALA A 76 -3.90 -18.27 -6.50
C ALA A 76 -2.39 -18.33 -6.70
N VAL A 77 -1.64 -17.77 -5.76
CA VAL A 77 -0.17 -17.71 -5.78
C VAL A 77 0.40 -18.32 -4.50
N LYS A 78 1.36 -19.23 -4.65
CA LYS A 78 2.18 -19.74 -3.56
C LYS A 78 3.65 -19.52 -3.86
N GLY A 79 4.32 -18.72 -3.04
CA GLY A 79 5.73 -18.37 -3.18
C GLY A 79 5.97 -16.88 -2.98
N ASN A 80 7.25 -16.49 -3.03
CA ASN A 80 7.68 -15.14 -2.71
C ASN A 80 7.48 -14.22 -3.91
N VAL A 81 7.07 -12.98 -3.65
CA VAL A 81 6.79 -11.99 -4.68
C VAL A 81 7.60 -10.73 -4.40
N ALA A 82 8.44 -10.35 -5.35
CA ALA A 82 9.22 -9.12 -5.32
C ALA A 82 8.80 -8.21 -6.47
N GLY A 83 8.58 -6.94 -6.19
CA GLY A 83 8.24 -5.99 -7.24
C GLY A 83 8.12 -4.55 -6.77
N ASN A 84 7.89 -3.61 -7.68
CA ASN A 84 7.69 -2.23 -7.29
C ASN A 84 6.26 -2.02 -6.76
N ARG A 85 5.25 -2.51 -7.48
CA ARG A 85 3.84 -2.42 -7.10
C ARG A 85 3.16 -3.77 -7.20
N VAL A 86 2.49 -4.19 -6.14
CA VAL A 86 1.64 -5.40 -6.11
C VAL A 86 0.21 -5.00 -5.84
N GLU A 87 -0.70 -5.50 -6.66
CA GLU A 87 -2.15 -5.38 -6.50
C GLU A 87 -2.74 -6.77 -6.35
N ILE A 88 -3.36 -7.03 -5.20
CA ILE A 88 -4.12 -8.25 -4.98
C ILE A 88 -5.60 -7.87 -5.08
N LEU A 89 -6.21 -8.31 -6.18
CA LEU A 89 -7.59 -8.01 -6.53
C LEU A 89 -8.56 -8.91 -5.75
N GLU A 90 -9.87 -8.69 -5.89
CA GLU A 90 -10.94 -9.28 -5.08
C GLU A 90 -10.84 -10.82 -4.92
N THR A 91 -10.52 -11.52 -6.00
CA THR A 91 -10.37 -12.99 -6.03
C THR A 91 -8.95 -13.48 -5.73
N GLY A 92 -7.97 -12.57 -5.66
CA GLY A 92 -6.57 -12.89 -5.46
C GLY A 92 -6.29 -13.54 -4.11
N ARG A 93 -5.49 -14.61 -4.13
CA ARG A 93 -5.07 -15.37 -2.93
C ARG A 93 -3.56 -15.58 -2.97
N VAL A 94 -2.83 -15.09 -1.97
CA VAL A 94 -1.37 -15.20 -1.91
C VAL A 94 -0.92 -15.88 -0.62
N TRP A 95 -0.07 -16.90 -0.74
CA TRP A 95 0.66 -17.56 0.34
C TRP A 95 2.16 -17.42 0.11
N GLY A 96 2.79 -16.45 0.77
CA GLY A 96 4.21 -16.18 0.64
C GLY A 96 4.55 -14.73 1.02
N ASP A 97 5.84 -14.44 1.04
CA ASP A 97 6.34 -13.15 1.49
C ASP A 97 6.40 -12.15 0.33
N LEU A 98 6.07 -10.89 0.64
CA LEU A 98 6.08 -9.77 -0.30
C LEU A 98 7.23 -8.82 0.02
N VAL A 99 7.99 -8.47 -1.00
CA VAL A 99 9.04 -7.44 -0.92
C VAL A 99 8.76 -6.37 -1.97
N ILE A 100 8.23 -5.23 -1.53
CA ILE A 100 7.54 -4.28 -2.43
C ILE A 100 7.75 -2.81 -2.05
N ASN A 101 7.41 -1.90 -2.96
CA ASN A 101 7.39 -0.45 -2.66
C ASN A 101 5.96 0.08 -2.48
N SER A 102 4.96 -0.61 -3.05
CA SER A 102 3.55 -0.25 -2.97
C SER A 102 2.67 -1.49 -2.98
N LEU A 103 1.67 -1.52 -2.11
CA LEU A 103 0.68 -2.58 -2.00
C LEU A 103 -0.73 -2.00 -2.16
N LEU A 104 -1.54 -2.64 -3.00
CA LEU A 104 -3.00 -2.49 -3.04
C LEU A 104 -3.63 -3.84 -2.71
N LEU A 105 -4.55 -3.86 -1.75
CA LEU A 105 -5.31 -5.03 -1.37
C LEU A 105 -6.80 -4.69 -1.45
N ASN A 106 -7.52 -5.32 -2.37
CA ASN A 106 -8.96 -5.11 -2.53
C ASN A 106 -9.77 -5.88 -1.48
N GLU A 107 -11.01 -5.48 -1.26
CA GLU A 107 -11.96 -6.25 -0.46
C GLU A 107 -12.09 -7.67 -1.02
N GLY A 108 -12.19 -8.66 -0.14
CA GLY A 108 -12.27 -10.07 -0.52
C GLY A 108 -10.93 -10.73 -0.85
N ALA A 109 -9.85 -9.96 -1.08
CA ALA A 109 -8.51 -10.49 -1.32
C ALA A 109 -7.93 -11.17 -0.07
N TYR A 110 -7.01 -12.11 -0.26
CA TYR A 110 -6.34 -12.81 0.84
C TYR A 110 -4.82 -12.80 0.66
N LEU A 111 -4.11 -12.43 1.72
CA LEU A 111 -2.65 -12.48 1.80
C LEU A 111 -2.25 -13.17 3.12
N ARG A 112 -1.38 -14.17 3.03
CA ARG A 112 -0.74 -14.81 4.18
C ARG A 112 0.77 -14.87 3.96
N GLY A 113 1.50 -14.05 4.71
CA GLY A 113 2.96 -13.98 4.70
C GLY A 113 3.45 -12.70 5.36
N GLN A 114 4.75 -12.46 5.28
CA GLN A 114 5.36 -11.21 5.71
C GLN A 114 5.40 -10.21 4.54
N THR A 115 5.10 -8.94 4.81
CA THR A 115 5.25 -7.86 3.82
C THR A 115 6.34 -6.92 4.28
N MET A 116 7.37 -6.76 3.46
CA MET A 116 8.45 -5.80 3.65
C MET A 116 8.33 -4.68 2.62
N MET A 117 8.20 -3.43 3.11
CA MET A 117 8.18 -2.24 2.27
C MET A 117 9.61 -1.70 2.14
N HIS A 118 10.12 -1.50 0.92
CA HIS A 118 11.46 -0.95 0.68
C HIS A 118 11.57 0.57 0.91
N GLY A 119 10.45 1.27 1.05
CA GLY A 119 10.47 2.72 1.26
C GLY A 119 10.78 3.09 2.71
N ASP A 120 11.87 3.81 2.92
CA ASP A 120 12.15 4.48 4.20
C ASP A 120 11.33 5.76 4.29
N ILE A 121 10.05 5.63 4.68
CA ILE A 121 9.21 6.79 4.98
C ILE A 121 9.46 7.15 6.45
N GLU A 122 10.15 8.27 6.69
CA GLU A 122 10.33 8.79 8.04
C GLU A 122 8.95 9.02 8.69
N PRO A 123 8.69 8.43 9.87
CA PRO A 123 7.42 8.65 10.54
C PRO A 123 7.31 10.15 10.90
N PRO A 124 6.13 10.76 10.74
CA PRO A 124 5.93 12.12 11.23
C PRO A 124 6.24 12.17 12.73
N MET A 125 6.69 13.32 13.23
CA MET A 125 6.91 13.50 14.67
C MET A 125 5.58 13.37 15.42
N ILE A 126 5.27 12.17 15.92
CA ILE A 126 4.13 11.91 16.78
C ILE A 126 4.60 12.16 18.23
N GLU A 127 4.56 13.42 18.68
CA GLU A 127 4.70 13.71 20.11
C GLU A 127 3.39 13.42 20.82
N ALA A 128 3.44 12.70 21.95
CA ALA A 128 2.28 12.51 22.81
C ALA A 128 1.78 13.88 23.30
N PRO A 129 0.45 14.12 23.34
CA PRO A 129 -0.09 15.38 23.83
C PRO A 129 0.36 15.61 25.27
N LYS A 130 1.14 16.67 25.50
CA LYS A 130 1.59 17.06 26.85
C LYS A 130 0.36 17.30 27.72
N SER A 131 0.26 16.59 28.84
CA SER A 131 -0.79 16.79 29.83
C SER A 131 -0.83 18.27 30.25
N ARG A 132 -1.99 18.92 30.11
CA ARG A 132 -2.18 20.26 30.70
C ARG A 132 -1.89 20.17 32.20
N PRO A 133 -1.06 21.06 32.77
CA PRO A 133 -0.93 21.13 34.22
C PRO A 133 -2.32 21.36 34.82
N ALA A 134 -2.67 20.54 35.82
CA ALA A 134 -3.88 20.72 36.60
C ALA A 134 -3.88 22.15 37.15
N VAL A 135 -4.89 22.93 36.80
CA VAL A 135 -5.11 24.23 37.44
C VAL A 135 -5.49 23.92 38.88
N GLU A 136 -4.57 24.13 39.82
CA GLU A 136 -4.88 24.08 41.24
C GLU A 136 -5.98 25.12 41.54
N PRO A 137 -7.05 24.75 42.27
CA PRO A 137 -8.10 25.70 42.58
C PRO A 137 -7.53 26.81 43.46
N ALA A 138 -7.55 28.05 42.94
CA ALA A 138 -7.21 29.24 43.68
C ALA A 138 -8.09 29.32 44.94
N SER A 139 -7.45 29.32 46.11
CA SER A 139 -8.08 29.56 47.39
C SER A 139 -8.85 30.89 47.34
N ALA A 140 -10.18 30.83 47.40
CA ALA A 140 -11.01 32.01 47.52
C ALA A 140 -10.85 32.59 48.93
N THR A 141 -10.17 33.74 49.04
CA THR A 141 -10.18 34.53 50.27
C THR A 141 -11.53 35.23 50.39
N ILE A 142 -12.35 34.77 51.33
CA ILE A 142 -13.57 35.47 51.75
C ILE A 142 -13.11 36.73 52.49
N VAL A 143 -13.44 37.91 51.97
CA VAL A 143 -13.27 39.18 52.70
C VAL A 143 -14.58 39.44 53.41
N ASP A 144 -14.58 39.28 54.74
CA ASP A 144 -15.68 39.73 55.59
C ASP A 144 -15.86 41.25 55.44
N VAL A 145 -17.02 41.67 54.92
CA VAL A 145 -17.41 43.08 54.87
C VAL A 145 -18.18 43.40 56.15
N GLU A 146 -17.56 44.13 57.08
CA GLU A 146 -18.25 44.69 58.23
C GLU A 146 -19.34 45.69 57.78
N PRO A 147 -20.57 45.63 58.35
CA PRO A 147 -21.65 46.53 57.96
C PRO A 147 -21.44 47.92 58.57
N VAL A 148 -21.16 48.92 57.73
CA VAL A 148 -21.19 50.33 58.13
C VAL A 148 -22.63 50.84 58.10
N THR A 149 -23.23 50.97 59.28
CA THR A 149 -24.49 51.72 59.50
C THR A 149 -24.24 53.22 59.47
N LYS A 150 -24.92 53.97 58.59
CA LYS A 150 -25.24 55.42 58.64
C LYS A 150 -26.39 55.61 57.64
N THR A 151 -27.66 55.89 57.97
CA THR A 151 -28.31 56.91 58.83
C THR A 151 -28.06 58.36 58.39
N GLY A 152 -29.11 58.99 57.83
CA GLY A 152 -29.26 60.44 57.60
C GLY A 152 -28.72 60.92 56.25
N LYS A 153 -29.42 61.74 55.45
CA LYS A 153 -30.51 62.68 55.71
C LYS A 153 -31.26 62.97 54.41
#